data_AF-A0A1I9GAB2-F1
#
_entry.id   AF-A0A1I9GAB2-F1
#
_cell.length_a   1.000
_cell.length_b   1.000
_cell.length_c   1.000
_cell.angle_alpha   90.00
_cell.angle_beta   90.00
_cell.angle_gamma   90.00
#
_symmetry.space_group_name_H-M   'P 1'
#
loop_
_entity.id
_entity.type
_entity.pdbx_description
1 polymer ?
#
loop_
_entity_poly.entity_id
_entity_poly.type
_entity_poly.pdbx_seq_one_letter_code
_entity_poly.pdbx_strand_id
1 'polypeptide(L)'
;MKMLTCSTIRTICTTTVSFSDSAVPQEMSEQEMALYKLYRPERVTPKKRGTDLLNDSRINKGMAFSLFERQYLGIHGLLPPAFMTEEQQAYRIISQLRQQPNDLARYIQLDGLQ
;
A
#
# COMPACT_ATOMS: atom_id res chain seq x y z
N MET A 1 -5.89 10.61 29.77
CA MET A 1 -5.93 9.40 28.92
C MET A 1 -6.35 9.83 27.51
N LYS A 2 -5.39 10.01 26.59
CA LYS A 2 -5.70 10.36 25.19
C LYS A 2 -5.95 9.07 24.42
N MET A 3 -7.18 8.91 23.95
CA MET A 3 -7.60 7.83 23.07
C MET A 3 -6.81 7.93 21.77
N LEU A 4 -6.05 6.89 21.43
CA LEU A 4 -5.40 6.75 20.12
C LEU A 4 -6.49 6.50 19.07
N THR A 5 -6.84 7.52 18.30
CA THR A 5 -7.71 7.37 17.12
C THR A 5 -6.90 6.70 16.01
N CYS A 6 -7.07 5.38 15.88
CA CYS A 6 -6.69 4.62 14.70
C CYS A 6 -7.57 5.07 13.52
N SER A 7 -7.02 5.86 12.61
CA SER A 7 -7.68 6.18 11.34
C SER A 7 -6.65 6.26 10.25
N THR A 8 -6.62 5.26 9.37
CA THR A 8 -6.73 5.42 7.91
C THR A 8 -6.79 4.01 7.31
N ILE A 9 -8.01 3.50 7.12
CA ILE A 9 -8.23 2.34 6.23
C ILE A 9 -7.88 2.84 4.82
N ARG A 10 -6.84 2.25 4.20
CA ARG A 10 -6.43 2.56 2.83
C ARG A 10 -7.47 1.96 1.86
N THR A 11 -8.53 2.72 1.61
CA THR A 11 -9.62 2.36 0.72
C THR A 11 -9.12 2.38 -0.73
N ILE A 12 -8.90 1.19 -1.30
CA ILE A 12 -8.83 0.84 -2.73
C ILE A 12 -7.81 1.64 -3.58
N CYS A 13 -6.71 0.95 -3.91
CA CYS A 13 -5.66 1.34 -4.88
C CYS A 13 -4.84 2.61 -4.58
N THR A 14 -3.53 2.45 -4.48
CA THR A 14 -2.57 3.56 -4.30
C THR A 14 -1.55 3.55 -5.42
N THR A 15 -1.52 4.60 -6.23
CA THR A 15 -0.27 5.32 -6.50
C THR A 15 -0.31 6.60 -5.66
N THR A 16 -0.38 6.46 -4.34
CA THR A 16 -0.19 7.59 -3.44
C THR A 16 1.13 7.36 -2.74
N VAL A 17 2.14 8.09 -3.21
CA VAL A 17 3.37 8.38 -2.49
C VAL A 17 3.02 8.58 -1.02
N SER A 18 3.70 7.84 -0.14
CA SER A 18 3.66 7.97 1.30
C SER A 18 4.06 9.40 1.67
N PHE A 19 3.10 10.32 1.70
CA PHE A 19 3.34 11.69 2.14
C PHE A 19 3.39 11.66 3.66
N SER A 20 4.57 11.99 4.17
CA SER A 20 4.94 12.06 5.58
C SER A 20 3.89 12.78 6.43
N ASP A 21 3.66 12.17 7.57
CA ASP A 21 2.88 12.62 8.72
C ASP A 21 3.48 13.93 9.28
N SER A 22 3.20 15.08 8.66
CA SER A 22 3.57 16.42 9.14
C SER A 22 2.82 17.53 8.37
N ALA A 23 1.52 17.67 8.62
CA ALA A 23 0.82 18.96 8.52
C ALA A 23 -0.65 18.72 8.90
N VAL A 24 -1.00 19.03 10.14
CA VAL A 24 -2.37 19.46 10.43
C VAL A 24 -2.60 20.68 9.51
N PRO A 25 -3.60 20.70 8.63
CA PRO A 25 -3.86 21.89 7.82
C PRO A 25 -4.25 23.02 8.76
N GLN A 26 -3.33 23.95 9.00
CA GLN A 26 -3.70 25.36 8.98
C GLN A 26 -4.49 25.55 7.68
N GLU A 27 -5.69 26.12 7.78
CA GLU A 27 -6.59 26.31 6.65
C GLU A 27 -5.80 26.87 5.46
N MET A 28 -5.61 26.05 4.43
CA MET A 28 -4.91 26.49 3.22
C MET A 28 -5.74 27.62 2.61
N SER A 29 -5.07 28.68 2.18
CA SER A 29 -5.75 29.74 1.42
C SER A 29 -6.47 29.15 0.20
N GLU A 30 -7.53 29.82 -0.26
CA GLU A 30 -8.31 29.36 -1.42
C GLU A 30 -7.42 29.10 -2.65
N GLN A 31 -6.40 29.94 -2.83
CA GLN A 31 -5.42 29.85 -3.91
C GLN A 31 -4.52 28.61 -3.76
N GLU A 32 -4.03 28.32 -2.56
CA GLU A 32 -3.22 27.13 -2.28
C GLU A 32 -4.04 25.85 -2.44
N MET A 33 -5.32 25.87 -2.05
CA MET A 33 -6.22 24.74 -2.25
C MET A 33 -6.45 24.49 -3.75
N ALA A 34 -6.70 25.55 -4.53
CA ALA A 34 -6.87 25.44 -5.99
C ALA A 34 -5.61 24.88 -6.66
N LEU A 35 -4.44 25.36 -6.25
CA LEU A 35 -3.15 24.86 -6.73
C LEU A 35 -2.96 23.38 -6.36
N TYR A 36 -3.25 22.99 -5.12
CA TYR A 36 -3.16 21.60 -4.67
C TYR A 36 -4.07 20.69 -5.50
N LYS A 37 -5.31 21.11 -5.79
CA LYS A 37 -6.22 20.32 -6.63
C LYS A 37 -5.71 20.17 -8.06
N LEU A 38 -5.07 21.20 -8.61
CA LEU A 38 -4.55 21.16 -9.99
C LEU A 38 -3.41 20.16 -10.15
N TYR A 39 -2.52 20.05 -9.16
CA TYR A 39 -1.33 19.18 -9.23
C TYR A 39 -1.48 17.83 -8.54
N ARG A 40 -2.59 17.57 -7.83
CA ARG A 40 -2.81 16.29 -7.15
C ARG A 40 -2.95 15.16 -8.19
N PRO A 41 -2.28 14.01 -7.99
CA PRO A 41 -2.53 12.84 -8.82
C PRO A 41 -3.95 12.30 -8.58
N GLU A 42 -4.67 12.09 -9.68
CA GLU A 42 -6.03 11.54 -9.64
C GLU A 42 -6.05 10.02 -9.45
N ARG A 43 -7.13 9.53 -8.86
CA ARG A 43 -7.30 8.09 -8.60
C ARG A 43 -7.63 7.36 -9.90
N VAL A 44 -6.89 6.29 -10.17
CA VAL A 44 -7.16 5.39 -11.30
C VAL A 44 -7.65 4.04 -10.78
N THR A 45 -8.86 3.65 -11.17
CA THR A 45 -9.44 2.35 -10.80
C THR A 45 -8.96 1.26 -11.76
N PRO A 46 -8.40 0.14 -11.25
CA PRO A 46 -7.96 -0.95 -12.10
C PRO A 46 -9.15 -1.70 -12.72
N LYS A 47 -8.98 -2.18 -13.96
CA LYS A 47 -9.97 -3.04 -14.64
C LYS A 47 -9.81 -4.53 -14.29
N LYS A 48 -8.58 -4.97 -13.96
CA LYS A 48 -8.25 -6.36 -13.63
C LYS A 48 -8.88 -6.78 -12.30
N ARG A 49 -9.22 -8.06 -12.17
CA ARG A 49 -9.82 -8.67 -10.97
C ARG A 49 -9.27 -10.08 -10.74
N GLY A 50 -9.50 -10.64 -9.56
CA GLY A 50 -9.09 -12.02 -9.26
C GLY A 50 -7.59 -12.24 -9.36
N THR A 51 -7.18 -13.37 -9.95
CA THR A 51 -5.77 -13.75 -10.11
C THR A 51 -4.99 -12.78 -10.99
N ASP A 52 -5.61 -12.20 -12.02
CA ASP A 52 -4.97 -11.26 -12.93
C ASP A 52 -4.53 -9.97 -12.22
N LEU A 53 -5.27 -9.60 -11.16
CA LEU A 53 -4.90 -8.48 -10.30
C LEU A 53 -3.73 -8.83 -9.39
N LEU A 54 -3.67 -10.06 -8.87
CA LEU A 54 -2.56 -10.51 -8.01
C LEU A 54 -1.25 -10.70 -8.79
N ASN A 55 -1.34 -11.02 -10.08
CA ASN A 55 -0.18 -11.19 -10.95
C ASN A 55 0.44 -9.86 -11.41
N ASP A 56 -0.27 -8.74 -11.26
CA ASP A 56 0.22 -7.42 -11.65
C ASP A 56 0.88 -6.71 -10.46
N SER A 57 2.22 -6.66 -10.47
CA SER A 57 3.02 -6.13 -9.35
C SER A 57 2.71 -4.66 -9.02
N ARG A 58 2.20 -3.88 -9.98
CA ARG A 58 1.88 -2.46 -9.79
C ARG A 58 0.65 -2.22 -8.92
N ILE A 59 -0.28 -3.17 -8.88
CA ILE A 59 -1.54 -3.05 -8.15
C ILE A 59 -1.65 -4.05 -6.99
N ASN A 60 -0.84 -5.11 -7.01
CA ASN A 60 -0.83 -6.12 -5.97
C ASN A 60 -0.27 -5.55 -4.65
N LYS A 61 -1.09 -5.60 -3.59
CA LYS A 61 -0.70 -5.24 -2.21
C LYS A 61 -0.39 -6.46 -1.33
N GLY A 62 -0.55 -7.67 -1.87
CA GLY A 62 -0.45 -8.92 -1.13
C GLY A 62 -1.42 -8.97 0.06
N MET A 63 -0.90 -9.29 1.25
CA MET A 63 -1.72 -9.36 2.47
C MET A 63 -2.18 -7.99 3.02
N ALA A 64 -1.71 -6.88 2.44
CA ALA A 64 -2.18 -5.55 2.80
C ALA A 64 -3.54 -5.17 2.18
N PHE A 65 -4.13 -6.02 1.34
CA PHE A 65 -5.54 -5.87 0.98
C PHE A 65 -6.43 -6.09 2.19
N SER A 66 -7.23 -5.08 2.51
CA SER A 66 -8.30 -5.14 3.50
C SER A 66 -9.40 -6.14 3.09
N LEU A 67 -10.21 -6.60 4.05
CA LEU A 67 -11.30 -7.53 3.78
C LEU A 67 -12.27 -7.00 2.70
N PHE A 68 -12.63 -5.72 2.77
CA PHE A 68 -13.51 -5.06 1.81
C PHE A 68 -12.90 -5.01 0.41
N GLU A 69 -11.63 -4.65 0.30
CA GLU A 69 -10.92 -4.67 -1.00
C GLU A 69 -10.89 -6.08 -1.58
N ARG A 70 -10.66 -7.10 -0.74
CA ARG A 70 -10.61 -8.49 -1.22
C ARG A 70 -11.95 -8.96 -1.79
N GLN A 71 -13.04 -8.62 -1.13
CA GLN A 71 -14.39 -8.93 -1.60
C GLN A 71 -14.73 -8.16 -2.87
N TYR A 72 -14.45 -6.86 -2.91
CA TYR A 72 -14.76 -5.99 -4.05
C TYR A 72 -13.96 -6.34 -5.31
N LEU A 73 -12.68 -6.69 -5.15
CA LEU A 73 -11.77 -7.03 -6.25
C LEU A 73 -11.83 -8.52 -6.64
N GLY A 74 -12.63 -9.33 -5.94
CA GLY A 74 -12.80 -10.76 -6.23
C GLY A 74 -11.58 -11.61 -5.92
N ILE A 75 -10.78 -11.23 -4.91
CA ILE A 75 -9.58 -11.96 -4.47
C ILE A 75 -9.76 -12.61 -3.08
N HIS A 76 -10.96 -12.50 -2.50
CA HIS A 76 -11.29 -13.19 -1.25
C HIS A 76 -11.24 -14.71 -1.47
N GLY A 77 -10.52 -15.42 -0.61
CA GLY A 77 -10.26 -16.86 -0.74
C GLY A 77 -8.97 -17.22 -1.50
N LEU A 78 -8.42 -16.30 -2.31
CA LEU A 78 -7.12 -16.53 -3.00
C LEU A 78 -5.91 -16.22 -2.12
N LEU A 79 -6.10 -15.40 -1.09
CA LEU A 79 -5.06 -15.02 -0.14
C LEU A 79 -5.31 -15.67 1.23
N PRO A 80 -4.25 -15.95 2.02
CA PRO A 80 -4.39 -16.41 3.40
C PRO A 80 -5.29 -15.50 4.25
N PRO A 81 -5.98 -16.02 5.29
CA PRO A 81 -6.89 -15.26 6.14
C PRO A 81 -6.19 -14.30 7.13
N ALA A 82 -4.97 -13.85 6.80
CA ALA A 82 -4.21 -12.87 7.55
C ALA A 82 -4.22 -11.52 6.82
N PHE A 83 -4.27 -10.44 7.60
CA PHE A 83 -4.17 -9.06 7.11
C PHE A 83 -2.92 -8.43 7.69
N MET A 84 -2.16 -7.71 6.87
CA MET A 84 -0.91 -7.08 7.29
C MET A 84 -0.89 -5.60 6.89
N THR A 85 -0.18 -4.78 7.65
CA THR A 85 0.16 -3.43 7.19
C THR A 85 1.36 -3.48 6.25
N GLU A 86 1.53 -2.42 5.44
CA GLU A 86 2.71 -2.26 4.58
C GLU A 86 4.01 -2.34 5.40
N GLU A 87 4.05 -1.71 6.57
CA GLU A 87 5.20 -1.75 7.48
C GLU A 87 5.49 -3.17 8.00
N GLN A 88 4.45 -3.94 8.33
CA GLN A 88 4.61 -5.33 8.75
C GLN A 88 5.18 -6.21 7.62
N GLN A 89 4.73 -5.98 6.38
CA GLN A 89 5.28 -6.68 5.22
C GLN A 89 6.74 -6.29 4.98
N ALA A 90 7.07 -4.99 5.03
CA ALA A 90 8.44 -4.50 4.91
C ALA A 90 9.35 -5.09 6.00
N TYR A 91 8.90 -5.15 7.25
CA TYR A 91 9.64 -5.76 8.35
C TYR A 91 9.96 -7.24 8.11
N ARG A 92 8.99 -8.02 7.59
CA ARG A 92 9.20 -9.43 7.24
C ARG A 92 10.26 -9.58 6.16
N ILE A 93 10.18 -8.79 5.10
CA ILE A 93 11.13 -8.83 3.98
C ILE A 93 12.53 -8.45 4.45
N ILE A 94 12.67 -7.35 5.20
CA ILE A 94 13.97 -6.91 5.72
C ILE A 94 14.57 -7.94 6.68
N SER A 95 13.75 -8.53 7.56
CA SER A 95 14.20 -9.62 8.45
C SER A 95 14.74 -10.81 7.66
N GLN A 96 14.04 -11.22 6.59
CA GLN A 96 14.49 -12.29 5.71
C GLN A 96 15.76 -11.93 4.94
N LEU A 97 15.84 -10.70 4.43
CA LEU A 97 16.97 -10.20 3.64
C LEU A 97 18.27 -10.15 4.47
N ARG A 98 18.17 -9.77 5.75
CA ARG A 98 19.29 -9.79 6.70
C ARG A 98 19.78 -11.20 7.04
N GLN A 99 18.92 -12.21 6.91
CA GLN A 99 19.27 -13.61 7.16
C GLN A 99 19.91 -14.29 5.94
N GLN A 100 19.91 -13.65 4.76
CA GLN A 100 20.50 -14.23 3.56
C GLN A 100 22.02 -14.37 3.67
N PRO A 101 22.59 -15.48 3.17
CA PRO A 101 23.99 -15.84 3.38
C PRO A 101 24.97 -14.94 2.62
N ASN A 102 24.56 -14.38 1.48
CA ASN A 102 25.41 -13.53 0.64
C ASN A 102 24.59 -12.46 -0.09
N ASP A 103 25.29 -11.48 -0.66
CA ASP A 103 24.69 -10.33 -1.31
C ASP A 103 23.96 -10.71 -2.60
N LEU A 104 24.43 -11.74 -3.30
CA LEU A 104 23.78 -12.25 -4.50
C LEU A 104 22.39 -12.84 -4.19
N ALA A 105 22.25 -13.59 -3.09
CA ALA A 105 20.94 -14.08 -2.64
C ALA A 105 20.00 -12.93 -2.26
N ARG A 106 20.53 -11.84 -1.67
CA ARG A 106 19.73 -10.63 -1.40
C ARG A 106 19.26 -9.96 -2.68
N TYR A 107 20.11 -9.89 -3.70
CA TYR A 107 19.74 -9.36 -5.00
C TYR A 107 18.62 -10.16 -5.64
N ILE A 108 18.73 -11.49 -5.70
CA ILE A 108 17.68 -12.36 -6.25
C ILE A 108 16.36 -12.20 -5.49
N GLN A 109 16.42 -12.08 -4.16
CA GLN A 109 15.22 -11.84 -3.36
C GLN A 109 14.57 -10.48 -3.66
N LEU A 110 15.38 -9.43 -3.86
CA LEU A 110 14.88 -8.09 -4.22
C LEU A 110 14.34 -8.04 -5.65
N ASP A 111 14.96 -8.76 -6.58
CA ASP A 111 14.50 -8.88 -7.96
C ASP A 111 13.11 -9.54 -8.02
N GLY A 112 12.89 -10.59 -7.23
CA GLY A 112 11.57 -11.23 -7.12
C GLY A 112 10.51 -10.39 -6.38
N LEU A 113 10.89 -9.27 -5.74
CA LEU A 113 9.97 -8.37 -5.04
C LEU A 113 9.49 -7.20 -5.93
N GLN A 114 10.25 -6.84 -6.97
CA GLN A 114 9.94 -5.74 -7.90
C GLN A 114 8.80 -6.10 -8.87
#